data_AF-A0A7W5AKT5-F1
#
_entry.id   AF-A0A7W5AKT5-F1
#
_cell.length_a   1.000
_cell.length_b   1.000
_cell.length_c   1.000
_cell.angle_alpha   90.00
_cell.angle_beta   90.00
_cell.angle_gamma   90.00
#
_symmetry.space_group_name_H-M   'P 1'
#
loop_
_entity.id
_entity.type
_entity.pdbx_description
1 polymer ?
#
loop_
_entity_poly.entity_id
_entity_poly.type
_entity_poly.pdbx_seq_one_letter_code
_entity_poly.pdbx_strand_id
1 'polypeptide(L)'
;MHDRYRGFYVVAGRNGSGKSTLLRAAATALAGPEVANSLTEGDRDWVSHGRAVATVNAEVVRDFGEINLGTGWSGDAFPAALRWEQTEGARARPQADVRGVPGAVMAERALWSPKPTGWFAAGYGPFRRLAGTSGEVARLMAGDWTAARFATLFREEASLAETVQWLQQVNYRARSNRVGYAELEERVIGLLNDGLFPDGYAVDRVDPDGLWITREPGFPIRIEEMSDGYRTVTALVTDIVRQINECFGGRIAWAPDRSPAIHTSGVVLIDEIDVHLHVSWQKRIAPWLLKHFPYIQFIVTSHSPYICQSASPGGLIQLPGPEDDFPPQVADEGLFRRVVNGSGDDAVLTELFGLDSPYSERVDELRAVLTRLERLAIRGQAHPEDLAELVRLSEAIAPSPGSRVRDVLGDDS
;
A
#
# COMPACT_ATOMS: atom_id res chain seq x y z
N MET A 1 -15.38 -12.80 16.71
CA MET A 1 -15.87 -11.41 16.56
C MET A 1 -14.77 -10.36 16.83
N HIS A 2 -13.49 -10.73 16.93
CA HIS A 2 -12.35 -9.86 17.32
C HIS A 2 -11.53 -9.34 16.11
N ASP A 3 -12.07 -9.36 14.88
CA ASP A 3 -11.36 -9.03 13.63
C ASP A 3 -12.09 -7.97 12.81
N ARG A 4 -12.91 -7.12 13.44
CA ARG A 4 -13.92 -6.36 12.68
C ARG A 4 -13.31 -5.32 11.73
N TYR A 5 -12.14 -4.78 12.06
CA TYR A 5 -11.54 -3.66 11.33
C TYR A 5 -10.08 -3.88 10.89
N ARG A 6 -9.35 -4.80 11.52
CA ARG A 6 -8.01 -5.20 11.07
C ARG A 6 -8.08 -5.96 9.74
N GLY A 7 -7.04 -5.84 8.92
CA GLY A 7 -7.01 -6.49 7.62
C GLY A 7 -6.41 -5.61 6.52
N PHE A 8 -6.55 -6.10 5.30
CA PHE A 8 -5.99 -5.51 4.10
C PHE A 8 -7.11 -4.99 3.19
N TYR A 9 -7.24 -3.67 3.15
CA TYR A 9 -8.27 -2.95 2.40
C TYR A 9 -7.64 -2.36 1.15
N VAL A 10 -8.19 -2.69 -0.02
CA VAL A 10 -7.68 -2.27 -1.31
C VAL A 10 -8.68 -1.32 -1.95
N VAL A 11 -8.27 -0.07 -2.13
CA VAL A 11 -8.97 0.96 -2.89
C VAL A 11 -8.58 0.82 -4.36
N ALA A 12 -9.51 0.34 -5.16
CA ALA A 12 -9.33 0.08 -6.58
C ALA A 12 -10.35 0.87 -7.40
N GLY A 13 -9.99 1.16 -8.64
CA GLY A 13 -10.81 1.94 -9.56
C GLY A 13 -9.96 2.46 -10.72
N ARG A 14 -10.63 2.84 -11.80
CA ARG A 14 -9.99 3.28 -13.05
C ARG A 14 -9.04 4.45 -12.83
N ASN A 15 -8.13 4.68 -13.79
CA ASN A 15 -7.26 5.86 -13.75
C ASN A 15 -8.08 7.14 -13.65
N GLY A 16 -7.65 8.08 -12.80
CA GLY A 16 -8.38 9.33 -12.55
C GLY A 16 -9.52 9.26 -11.53
N SER A 17 -9.84 8.09 -10.96
CA SER A 17 -10.87 7.93 -9.89
C SER A 17 -10.55 8.60 -8.54
N GLY A 18 -9.37 9.22 -8.38
CA GLY A 18 -9.01 9.93 -7.16
C GLY A 18 -8.49 9.05 -6.00
N LYS A 19 -7.99 7.83 -6.29
CA LYS A 19 -7.37 6.90 -5.31
C LYS A 19 -6.39 7.58 -4.35
N SER A 20 -5.34 8.22 -4.89
CA SER A 20 -4.33 8.94 -4.09
C SER A 20 -4.93 10.10 -3.31
N THR A 21 -5.95 10.79 -3.87
CA THR A 21 -6.65 11.89 -3.19
C THR A 21 -7.42 11.38 -1.97
N LEU A 22 -8.10 10.23 -2.08
CA LEU A 22 -8.79 9.60 -0.97
C LEU A 22 -7.82 9.20 0.15
N LEU A 23 -6.68 8.59 -0.19
CA LEU A 23 -5.64 8.25 0.80
C LEU A 23 -5.05 9.49 1.46
N ARG A 24 -4.75 10.54 0.69
CA ARG A 24 -4.27 11.81 1.25
C ARG A 24 -5.31 12.48 2.15
N ALA A 25 -6.60 12.38 1.82
CA ALA A 25 -7.68 12.89 2.67
C ALA A 25 -7.74 12.11 4.00
N ALA A 26 -7.71 10.78 3.95
CA ALA A 26 -7.65 9.94 5.15
C ALA A 26 -6.40 10.26 6.00
N ALA A 27 -5.23 10.38 5.37
CA ALA A 27 -3.99 10.75 6.04
C ALA A 27 -4.07 12.11 6.71
N THR A 28 -4.74 13.07 6.07
CA THR A 28 -4.94 14.41 6.62
C THR A 28 -5.80 14.37 7.88
N ALA A 29 -6.91 13.63 7.87
CA ALA A 29 -7.74 13.42 9.06
C ALA A 29 -6.97 12.76 10.21
N LEU A 30 -6.09 11.80 9.89
CA LEU A 30 -5.22 11.13 10.87
C LEU A 30 -4.06 12.02 11.37
N ALA A 31 -3.51 12.87 10.52
CA ALA A 31 -2.39 13.74 10.86
C ALA A 31 -2.82 14.92 11.75
N GLY A 32 -4.02 15.45 11.52
CA GLY A 32 -4.52 16.64 12.18
C GLY A 32 -4.08 17.94 11.52
N PRO A 33 -4.61 19.08 11.96
CA PRO A 33 -4.49 20.34 11.24
C PRO A 33 -3.05 20.85 11.14
N GLU A 34 -2.29 20.78 12.24
CA GLU A 34 -0.91 21.29 12.29
C GLU A 34 0.03 20.50 11.36
N VAL A 35 -0.03 19.17 11.46
CA VAL A 35 0.78 18.27 10.63
C VAL A 35 0.33 18.33 9.17
N ALA A 36 -0.98 18.32 8.89
CA ALA A 36 -1.48 18.43 7.51
C ALA A 36 -1.04 19.73 6.82
N ASN A 37 -0.95 20.83 7.58
CA ASN A 37 -0.45 22.10 7.05
C ASN A 37 1.04 22.05 6.68
N SER A 38 1.88 21.27 7.38
CA SER A 38 3.30 21.12 7.03
C SER A 38 3.53 20.12 5.88
N LEU A 39 2.68 19.10 5.78
CA LEU A 39 2.75 18.06 4.74
C LEU A 39 2.42 18.58 3.34
N THR A 40 1.59 19.60 3.23
CA THR A 40 1.08 20.11 1.96
C THR A 40 1.94 21.27 1.44
N GLU A 41 2.39 21.19 0.19
CA GLU A 41 3.09 22.29 -0.49
C GLU A 41 2.13 23.42 -0.82
N GLY A 42 2.68 24.65 -0.86
CA GLY A 42 1.98 25.91 -1.12
C GLY A 42 0.97 25.89 -2.26
N ASP A 43 1.17 25.00 -3.24
CA ASP A 43 0.46 24.98 -4.52
C ASP A 43 -0.70 23.98 -4.58
N ARG A 44 -0.89 23.10 -3.58
CA ARG A 44 -2.05 22.19 -3.54
C ARG A 44 -3.22 22.85 -2.82
N ASP A 45 -4.17 23.38 -3.59
CA ASP A 45 -5.46 23.83 -3.07
C ASP A 45 -6.36 22.62 -2.78
N TRP A 46 -6.66 22.41 -1.50
CA TRP A 46 -7.64 21.41 -1.07
C TRP A 46 -9.07 21.85 -1.35
N VAL A 47 -9.28 23.14 -1.60
CA VAL A 47 -10.57 23.69 -1.97
C VAL A 47 -10.79 23.46 -3.47
N SER A 48 -11.86 22.74 -3.80
CA SER A 48 -12.22 22.49 -5.20
C SER A 48 -12.47 23.81 -5.94
N HIS A 49 -12.14 23.83 -7.23
CA HIS A 49 -12.30 25.03 -8.05
C HIS A 49 -13.74 25.57 -7.99
N GLY A 50 -13.88 26.88 -7.77
CA GLY A 50 -15.19 27.54 -7.63
C GLY A 50 -15.92 27.26 -6.30
N ARG A 51 -15.28 26.60 -5.33
CA ARG A 51 -15.78 26.44 -3.96
C ARG A 51 -15.03 27.36 -3.01
N ALA A 52 -15.70 27.80 -1.95
CA ALA A 52 -15.09 28.60 -0.88
C ALA A 52 -14.58 27.75 0.29
N VAL A 53 -15.06 26.50 0.40
CA VAL A 53 -14.81 25.63 1.55
C VAL A 53 -14.55 24.21 1.06
N ALA A 54 -13.61 23.53 1.71
CA ALA A 54 -13.44 22.08 1.64
C ALA A 54 -13.45 21.48 3.03
N THR A 55 -13.93 20.23 3.13
CA THR A 55 -13.99 19.48 4.38
C THR A 55 -13.52 18.06 4.18
N VAL A 56 -12.79 17.53 5.14
CA VAL A 56 -12.45 16.11 5.25
C VAL A 56 -12.96 15.62 6.59
N ASN A 57 -13.85 14.64 6.56
CA ASN A 57 -14.47 14.07 7.76
C ASN A 57 -14.17 12.58 7.83
N ALA A 58 -13.58 12.14 8.92
CA ALA A 58 -13.40 10.73 9.23
C ALA A 58 -14.02 10.43 10.59
N GLU A 59 -14.61 9.25 10.74
CA GLU A 59 -15.01 8.69 12.02
C GLU A 59 -14.03 7.58 12.38
N VAL A 60 -13.33 7.73 13.50
CA VAL A 60 -12.40 6.73 13.99
C VAL A 60 -13.15 5.83 14.94
N VAL A 61 -13.35 4.57 14.53
CA VAL A 61 -14.00 3.53 15.32
C VAL A 61 -12.92 2.69 16.00
N ARG A 62 -13.04 2.49 17.30
CA ARG A 62 -12.10 1.66 18.07
C ARG A 62 -12.62 0.25 18.28
N ASP A 63 -11.68 -0.70 18.30
CA ASP A 63 -11.92 -1.98 18.97
C ASP A 63 -11.43 -1.87 20.42
N PHE A 64 -12.35 -2.02 21.38
CA PHE A 64 -12.09 -1.87 22.81
C PHE A 64 -11.03 -2.83 23.35
N GLY A 65 -10.83 -3.97 22.70
CA GLY A 65 -9.83 -4.96 23.11
C GLY A 65 -8.39 -4.55 22.79
N GLU A 66 -8.19 -3.63 21.85
CA GLU A 66 -6.89 -3.40 21.22
C GLU A 66 -6.35 -1.98 21.44
N ILE A 67 -7.23 -0.96 21.47
CA ILE A 67 -6.81 0.46 21.52
C ILE A 67 -7.15 1.10 22.87
N ASN A 68 -6.12 1.40 23.66
CA ASN A 68 -6.26 2.17 24.90
C ASN A 68 -6.02 3.67 24.66
N LEU A 69 -7.11 4.43 24.50
CA LEU A 69 -7.09 5.89 24.31
C LEU A 69 -6.96 6.69 25.63
N GLY A 70 -6.65 6.03 26.75
CA GLY A 70 -6.51 6.64 28.07
C GLY A 70 -7.80 6.69 28.89
N THR A 71 -7.68 7.12 30.15
CA THR A 71 -8.79 7.15 31.12
C THR A 71 -9.69 8.36 30.87
N GLY A 72 -10.94 8.12 30.46
CA GLY A 72 -11.98 9.15 30.41
C GLY A 72 -12.92 9.12 29.21
N TRP A 73 -12.63 8.33 28.17
CA TRP A 73 -13.52 8.19 27.00
C TRP A 73 -14.09 6.78 26.88
N SER A 74 -15.41 6.66 26.98
CA SER A 74 -16.16 5.40 26.89
C SER A 74 -16.86 5.19 25.54
N GLY A 75 -16.86 6.14 24.61
CA GLY A 75 -17.53 6.01 23.31
C GLY A 75 -16.77 5.17 22.27
N ASP A 76 -17.48 4.44 21.43
CA ASP A 76 -16.93 3.47 20.46
C ASP A 76 -16.27 4.14 19.25
N ALA A 77 -16.61 5.41 19.00
CA ALA A 77 -16.12 6.18 17.88
C ALA A 77 -15.89 7.64 18.26
N PHE A 78 -15.02 8.33 17.55
CA PHE A 78 -14.83 9.77 17.66
C PHE A 78 -14.53 10.40 16.29
N PRO A 79 -14.96 11.65 16.06
CA PRO A 79 -14.74 12.32 14.79
C PRO A 79 -13.31 12.87 14.67
N ALA A 80 -12.76 12.82 13.46
CA ALA A 80 -11.57 13.53 13.02
C ALA A 80 -11.95 14.33 11.76
N ALA A 81 -12.28 15.60 11.95
CA ALA A 81 -12.78 16.48 10.91
C ALA A 81 -11.88 17.71 10.72
N LEU A 82 -11.63 18.06 9.47
CA LEU A 82 -10.82 19.19 9.04
C LEU A 82 -11.56 20.01 8.01
N ARG A 83 -11.38 21.33 8.07
CA ARG A 83 -12.00 22.30 7.17
C ARG A 83 -10.96 23.29 6.65
N TRP A 84 -11.05 23.61 5.37
CA TRP A 84 -10.30 24.66 4.70
C TRP A 84 -11.28 25.73 4.24
N GLU A 85 -10.93 26.99 4.47
CA GLU A 85 -11.69 28.12 3.98
C GLU A 85 -10.78 28.96 3.06
N GLN A 86 -11.21 29.12 1.82
CA GLN A 86 -10.50 29.94 0.85
C GLN A 86 -10.69 31.41 1.23
N THR A 87 -9.59 32.11 1.50
CA THR A 87 -9.59 33.54 1.83
C THR A 87 -8.91 34.29 0.69
N GLU A 88 -9.45 35.43 0.27
CA GLU A 88 -8.85 36.23 -0.81
C GLU A 88 -7.37 36.53 -0.56
N GLY A 89 -6.51 36.11 -1.49
CA GLY A 89 -5.06 36.36 -1.44
C GLY A 89 -4.27 35.52 -0.44
N ALA A 90 -4.89 34.59 0.29
CA ALA A 90 -4.20 33.73 1.26
C ALA A 90 -4.47 32.24 1.02
N ARG A 91 -3.44 31.43 1.25
CA ARG A 91 -3.54 29.96 1.19
C ARG A 91 -4.50 29.46 2.27
N ALA A 92 -5.48 28.66 1.87
CA ALA A 92 -6.40 28.00 2.80
C ALA A 92 -5.63 27.07 3.72
N ARG A 93 -5.81 27.23 5.03
CA ARG A 93 -5.16 26.39 6.06
C ARG A 93 -6.18 25.43 6.65
N PRO A 94 -5.80 24.16 6.92
CA PRO A 94 -6.67 23.22 7.61
C PRO A 94 -6.94 23.68 9.04
N GLN A 95 -8.20 23.63 9.45
CA GLN A 95 -8.65 23.90 10.81
C GLN A 95 -9.46 22.69 11.31
N ALA A 96 -9.39 22.40 12.60
CA ALA A 96 -10.21 21.36 13.20
C ALA A 96 -11.69 21.74 13.17
N ASP A 97 -12.53 20.89 12.55
CA ASP A 97 -13.98 21.08 12.39
C ASP A 97 -14.79 20.14 13.28
N VAL A 98 -14.26 19.85 14.48
CA VAL A 98 -14.85 18.89 15.43
C VAL A 98 -15.56 19.58 16.61
N ARG A 99 -15.56 20.91 16.70
CA ARG A 99 -16.09 21.63 17.87
C ARG A 99 -17.58 21.35 18.08
N GLY A 100 -17.95 20.96 19.30
CA GLY A 100 -19.35 20.70 19.70
C GLY A 100 -19.84 19.28 19.40
N VAL A 101 -19.01 18.41 18.81
CA VAL A 101 -19.34 16.99 18.59
C VAL A 101 -18.86 16.14 19.77
N PRO A 102 -19.65 15.16 20.27
CA PRO A 102 -19.18 14.21 21.26
C PRO A 102 -17.88 13.53 20.83
N GLY A 103 -16.88 13.47 21.71
CA GLY A 103 -15.59 12.84 21.41
C GLY A 103 -14.60 13.70 20.61
N ALA A 104 -14.95 14.94 20.24
CA ALA A 104 -14.05 15.84 19.49
C ALA A 104 -12.66 16.02 20.12
N VAL A 105 -12.60 16.09 21.45
CA VAL A 105 -11.35 16.22 22.22
C VAL A 105 -10.45 14.97 22.06
N MET A 106 -11.01 13.83 21.66
CA MET A 106 -10.23 12.60 21.44
C MET A 106 -9.33 12.68 20.22
N ALA A 107 -9.76 13.35 19.15
CA ALA A 107 -8.89 13.57 18.01
C ALA A 107 -7.63 14.33 18.43
N GLU A 108 -7.78 15.42 19.19
CA GLU A 108 -6.64 16.21 19.70
C GLU A 108 -5.75 15.42 20.68
N ARG A 109 -6.35 14.68 21.63
CA ARG A 109 -5.59 14.01 22.70
C ARG A 109 -4.96 12.69 22.29
N ALA A 110 -5.59 11.95 21.38
CA ALA A 110 -5.15 10.62 21.01
C ALA A 110 -4.55 10.56 19.60
N LEU A 111 -5.19 11.16 18.60
CA LEU A 111 -4.80 11.00 17.19
C LEU A 111 -3.75 12.04 16.75
N TRP A 112 -4.04 13.31 17.00
CA TRP A 112 -3.19 14.45 16.62
C TRP A 112 -2.12 14.76 17.67
N SER A 113 -2.07 13.99 18.75
CA SER A 113 -1.03 14.09 19.76
C SER A 113 0.33 13.68 19.19
N PRO A 114 1.43 14.39 19.51
CA PRO A 114 2.78 14.00 19.13
C PRO A 114 3.28 12.77 19.91
N LYS A 115 2.52 12.31 20.90
CA LYS A 115 2.76 11.08 21.67
C LYS A 115 1.42 10.34 21.80
N PRO A 116 0.91 9.75 20.72
CA PRO A 116 -0.36 9.04 20.77
C PRO A 116 -0.22 7.84 21.71
N THR A 117 -1.26 7.56 22.49
CA THR A 117 -1.29 6.35 23.32
C THR A 117 -2.19 5.31 22.69
N GLY A 118 -1.67 4.09 22.58
CA GLY A 118 -2.47 2.91 22.25
C GLY A 118 -2.68 2.63 20.77
N TRP A 119 -2.19 3.48 19.84
CA TRP A 119 -2.22 3.16 18.42
C TRP A 119 -1.25 4.01 17.57
N PHE A 120 -1.01 3.55 16.34
CA PHE A 120 -0.09 4.12 15.37
C PHE A 120 -0.80 4.49 14.07
N ALA A 121 -0.34 5.53 13.38
CA ALA A 121 -0.79 5.83 12.03
C ALA A 121 0.37 6.32 11.14
N ALA A 122 0.40 5.88 9.89
CA ALA A 122 1.38 6.32 8.89
C ALA A 122 0.79 6.28 7.48
N GLY A 123 1.43 6.98 6.55
CA GLY A 123 1.03 7.05 5.15
C GLY A 123 2.24 7.10 4.22
N TYR A 124 2.21 6.24 3.21
CA TYR A 124 3.27 6.03 2.25
C TYR A 124 2.82 6.37 0.85
N GLY A 125 3.60 7.17 0.13
CA GLY A 125 3.38 7.45 -1.29
C GLY A 125 3.89 6.33 -2.21
N PRO A 126 3.70 6.48 -3.54
CA PRO A 126 4.13 5.49 -4.52
C PRO A 126 5.67 5.39 -4.62
N PHE A 127 6.38 6.52 -4.48
CA PHE A 127 7.83 6.60 -4.65
C PHE A 127 8.59 6.36 -3.35
N ARG A 128 8.83 5.09 -3.02
CA ARG A 128 9.52 4.64 -1.78
C ARG A 128 11.03 4.47 -1.98
N ARG A 129 11.70 5.52 -2.46
CA ARG A 129 13.13 5.49 -2.84
C ARG A 129 14.06 5.47 -1.63
N LEU A 130 15.19 4.79 -1.71
CA LEU A 130 16.26 4.81 -0.69
C LEU A 130 17.25 5.99 -0.86
N ALA A 131 17.07 6.84 -1.86
CA ALA A 131 17.96 7.98 -2.12
C ALA A 131 17.22 9.15 -2.78
N GLY A 132 17.82 10.33 -2.74
CA GLY A 132 17.41 11.49 -3.54
C GLY A 132 16.40 12.45 -2.90
N THR A 133 16.39 12.59 -1.57
CA THR A 133 15.55 13.59 -0.89
C THR A 133 16.10 15.02 -1.08
N SER A 134 15.23 15.99 -1.40
CA SER A 134 15.59 17.41 -1.47
C SER A 134 15.88 17.99 -0.09
N GLY A 135 16.69 19.06 0.00
CA GLY A 135 17.13 19.61 1.28
C GLY A 135 16.01 20.12 2.21
N GLU A 136 14.88 20.56 1.64
CA GLU A 136 13.69 20.94 2.42
C GLU A 136 12.98 19.72 3.00
N VAL A 137 12.72 18.71 2.17
CA VAL A 137 12.03 17.49 2.60
C VAL A 137 12.88 16.67 3.57
N ALA A 138 14.21 16.70 3.42
CA ALA A 138 15.13 16.09 4.38
C ALA A 138 14.98 16.71 5.78
N ARG A 139 14.79 18.03 5.87
CA ARG A 139 14.52 18.71 7.16
C ARG A 139 13.16 18.35 7.74
N LEU A 140 12.13 18.19 6.90
CA LEU A 140 10.82 17.70 7.33
C LEU A 140 10.91 16.28 7.90
N MET A 141 11.64 15.40 7.22
CA MET A 141 11.83 13.99 7.60
C MET A 141 12.73 13.80 8.84
N ALA A 142 13.72 14.67 9.02
CA ALA A 142 14.59 14.68 10.20
C ALA A 142 13.99 15.44 11.40
N GLY A 143 12.87 16.14 11.20
CA GLY A 143 12.18 16.93 12.20
C GLY A 143 11.27 16.08 13.09
N ASP A 144 10.02 16.51 13.26
CA ASP A 144 9.04 15.78 14.05
C ASP A 144 8.56 14.52 13.29
N TRP A 145 8.62 13.38 13.98
CA TRP A 145 8.15 12.09 13.46
C TRP A 145 6.67 12.14 13.03
N THR A 146 5.86 13.00 13.65
CA THR A 146 4.43 13.16 13.34
C THR A 146 4.19 13.55 11.88
N ALA A 147 5.06 14.37 11.30
CA ALA A 147 5.04 14.72 9.89
C ALA A 147 5.77 13.68 9.05
N ALA A 148 6.93 13.19 9.51
CA ALA A 148 7.73 12.21 8.78
C ALA A 148 6.92 10.95 8.40
N ARG A 149 6.07 10.45 9.31
CA ARG A 149 5.24 9.25 9.11
C ARG A 149 4.21 9.36 7.98
N PHE A 150 3.93 10.56 7.47
CA PHE A 150 3.01 10.80 6.36
C PHE A 150 3.67 11.47 5.16
N ALA A 151 4.89 11.98 5.30
CA ALA A 151 5.48 12.90 4.34
C ALA A 151 5.62 12.33 2.92
N THR A 152 5.96 11.03 2.78
CA THR A 152 6.07 10.41 1.44
C THR A 152 4.75 10.35 0.67
N LEU A 153 3.61 10.32 1.35
CA LEU A 153 2.29 10.33 0.70
C LEU A 153 1.94 11.68 0.08
N PHE A 154 2.52 12.77 0.60
CA PHE A 154 2.24 14.13 0.15
C PHE A 154 3.34 14.70 -0.74
N ARG A 155 4.61 14.35 -0.47
CA ARG A 155 5.81 14.87 -1.14
C ARG A 155 6.47 13.77 -1.97
N GLU A 156 6.44 13.88 -3.28
CA GLU A 156 7.04 12.89 -4.20
C GLU A 156 8.57 12.87 -4.12
N GLU A 157 9.16 14.00 -3.74
CA GLU A 157 10.60 14.14 -3.49
C GLU A 157 11.06 13.48 -2.19
N ALA A 158 10.14 13.15 -1.30
CA ALA A 158 10.49 12.44 -0.08
C ALA A 158 10.98 11.03 -0.41
N SER A 159 12.14 10.69 0.14
CA SER A 159 12.68 9.35 0.08
C SER A 159 12.72 8.75 1.47
N LEU A 160 12.78 7.42 1.53
CA LEU A 160 13.00 6.63 2.72
C LEU A 160 14.51 6.37 2.93
N ALA A 161 15.37 7.32 2.56
CA ALA A 161 16.83 7.14 2.68
C ALA A 161 17.30 6.94 4.14
N GLU A 162 16.55 7.50 5.07
CA GLU A 162 16.80 7.44 6.50
C GLU A 162 16.65 6.03 7.09
N THR A 163 16.08 5.06 6.37
CA THR A 163 15.83 3.72 6.88
C THR A 163 17.11 2.93 7.08
N VAL A 164 18.01 2.96 6.10
CA VAL A 164 19.32 2.29 6.20
C VAL A 164 20.16 2.97 7.28
N GLN A 165 20.16 4.30 7.30
CA GLN A 165 20.86 5.07 8.33
C GLN A 165 20.35 4.75 9.73
N TRP A 166 19.03 4.61 9.90
CA TRP A 166 18.44 4.21 11.17
C TRP A 166 18.88 2.80 11.60
N LEU A 167 18.89 1.82 10.69
CA LEU A 167 19.43 0.48 10.98
C LEU A 167 20.91 0.53 11.38
N GLN A 168 21.72 1.34 10.70
CA GLN A 168 23.13 1.55 11.06
C GLN A 168 23.28 2.17 12.45
N GLN A 169 22.42 3.13 12.82
CA GLN A 169 22.41 3.71 14.16
C GLN A 169 21.99 2.68 15.23
N VAL A 170 21.02 1.82 14.93
CA VAL A 170 20.60 0.71 15.80
C VAL A 170 21.76 -0.25 16.01
N ASN A 171 22.41 -0.71 14.93
CA ASN A 171 23.59 -1.57 14.97
C ASN A 171 24.74 -0.92 15.76
N TYR A 172 25.09 0.34 15.48
CA TYR A 172 26.14 1.06 16.20
C TYR A 172 25.86 1.11 17.72
N ARG A 173 24.62 1.41 18.12
CA ARG A 173 24.22 1.46 19.53
C ARG A 173 24.21 0.07 20.17
N ALA A 174 23.83 -0.97 19.43
CA ALA A 174 23.91 -2.36 19.88
C ALA A 174 25.37 -2.77 20.17
N ARG A 175 26.30 -2.50 19.25
CA ARG A 175 27.73 -2.77 19.43
C ARG A 175 28.38 -1.92 20.52
N SER A 176 27.83 -0.74 20.79
CA SER A 176 28.23 0.13 21.90
C SER A 176 27.64 -0.26 23.27
N ASN A 177 27.02 -1.44 23.38
CA ASN A 177 26.38 -1.94 24.61
C ASN A 177 25.30 -1.02 25.20
N ARG A 178 24.58 -0.26 24.35
CA ARG A 178 23.39 0.49 24.80
C ARG A 178 22.25 -0.50 25.04
N VAL A 179 21.62 -0.41 26.22
CA VAL A 179 20.53 -1.30 26.64
C VAL A 179 19.39 -1.30 25.61
N GLY A 180 18.91 -2.49 25.25
CA GLY A 180 17.76 -2.71 24.36
C GLY A 180 18.07 -2.72 22.85
N TYR A 181 19.19 -2.12 22.40
CA TYR A 181 19.47 -2.00 20.96
C TYR A 181 19.89 -3.32 20.30
N ALA A 182 20.57 -4.20 21.03
CA ALA A 182 20.92 -5.52 20.50
C ALA A 182 19.68 -6.38 20.24
N GLU A 183 18.70 -6.36 21.16
CA GLU A 183 17.42 -7.05 20.96
C GLU A 183 16.62 -6.38 19.82
N LEU A 184 16.60 -5.05 19.74
CA LEU A 184 15.94 -4.34 18.64
C LEU A 184 16.55 -4.74 17.28
N GLU A 185 17.88 -4.73 17.15
CA GLU A 185 18.59 -5.16 15.94
C GLU A 185 18.21 -6.60 15.55
N GLU A 186 18.31 -7.54 16.50
CA GLU A 186 17.97 -8.95 16.29
C GLU A 186 16.52 -9.12 15.81
N ARG A 187 15.56 -8.44 16.46
CA ARG A 187 14.14 -8.53 16.12
C ARG A 187 13.83 -7.94 14.74
N VAL A 188 14.45 -6.82 14.39
CA VAL A 188 14.25 -6.18 13.09
C VAL A 188 14.86 -7.01 11.97
N ILE A 189 16.07 -7.54 12.15
CA ILE A 189 16.69 -8.46 11.17
C ILE A 189 15.86 -9.75 11.05
N GLY A 190 15.39 -10.30 12.17
CA GLY A 190 14.51 -11.46 12.18
C GLY A 190 13.19 -11.24 11.43
N LEU A 191 12.61 -10.05 11.54
CA LEU A 191 11.45 -9.63 10.75
C LEU A 191 11.78 -9.58 9.25
N LEU A 192 12.84 -8.89 8.85
CA LEU A 192 13.23 -8.81 7.43
C LEU A 192 13.56 -10.18 6.83
N ASN A 193 14.05 -11.13 7.64
CA ASN A 193 14.41 -12.46 7.19
C ASN A 193 13.26 -13.48 7.23
N ASP A 194 12.10 -13.15 7.81
CA ASP A 194 10.95 -14.07 7.84
C ASP A 194 10.10 -13.98 6.57
N GLY A 195 10.70 -14.34 5.44
CA GLY A 195 9.99 -14.51 4.17
C GLY A 195 9.60 -13.22 3.45
N LEU A 196 10.21 -12.07 3.80
CA LEU A 196 10.00 -10.80 3.09
C LEU A 196 10.58 -10.86 1.68
N PHE A 197 11.78 -11.42 1.53
CA PHE A 197 12.47 -11.55 0.25
C PHE A 197 12.11 -12.88 -0.46
N PRO A 198 11.91 -12.86 -1.79
CA PRO A 198 11.73 -14.06 -2.59
C PRO A 198 13.09 -14.73 -2.86
N ASP A 199 13.02 -15.90 -3.48
CA ASP A 199 14.18 -16.59 -4.08
C ASP A 199 15.34 -16.91 -3.11
N GLY A 200 15.08 -16.92 -1.80
CA GLY A 200 16.07 -17.27 -0.77
C GLY A 200 17.05 -16.17 -0.43
N TYR A 201 16.78 -14.91 -0.80
CA TYR A 201 17.55 -13.78 -0.30
C TYR A 201 17.25 -13.50 1.18
N ALA A 202 18.25 -13.05 1.93
CA ALA A 202 18.14 -12.68 3.33
C ALA A 202 19.13 -11.56 3.68
N VAL A 203 18.82 -10.79 4.72
CA VAL A 203 19.79 -9.90 5.36
C VAL A 203 20.94 -10.74 5.91
N ASP A 204 22.15 -10.44 5.43
CA ASP A 204 23.41 -11.01 5.90
C ASP A 204 23.91 -10.25 7.13
N ARG A 205 24.05 -8.92 6.99
CA ARG A 205 24.55 -8.04 8.06
C ARG A 205 24.15 -6.59 7.86
N VAL A 206 24.28 -5.83 8.94
CA VAL A 206 24.26 -4.36 8.96
C VAL A 206 25.59 -3.89 9.52
N ASP A 207 26.24 -2.95 8.82
CA ASP A 207 27.51 -2.35 9.23
C ASP A 207 27.55 -0.86 8.82
N PRO A 208 28.64 -0.13 9.14
CA PRO A 208 28.75 1.30 8.77
C PRO A 208 28.69 1.58 7.26
N ASP A 209 28.88 0.57 6.40
CA ASP A 209 28.83 0.72 4.95
C ASP A 209 27.42 0.47 4.39
N GLY A 210 26.54 -0.22 5.12
CA GLY A 210 25.12 -0.31 4.78
C GLY A 210 24.41 -1.57 5.28
N LEU A 211 23.29 -1.87 4.63
CA LEU A 211 22.54 -3.11 4.77
C LEU A 211 22.95 -4.07 3.64
N TRP A 212 23.40 -5.26 4.02
CA TRP A 212 23.90 -6.28 3.10
C TRP A 212 22.92 -7.43 2.99
N ILE A 213 22.57 -7.81 1.77
CA ILE A 213 21.67 -8.91 1.44
C ILE A 213 22.47 -10.00 0.71
N THR A 214 22.21 -11.26 1.04
CA THR A 214 22.86 -12.40 0.38
C THR A 214 21.82 -13.45 -0.03
N ARG A 215 22.19 -14.29 -1.00
CA ARG A 215 21.48 -15.52 -1.38
C ARG A 215 22.53 -16.61 -1.52
N GLU A 216 22.40 -17.69 -0.77
CA GLU A 216 23.36 -18.78 -0.83
C GLU A 216 23.08 -19.75 -2.00
N PRO A 217 24.10 -20.19 -2.77
CA PRO A 217 25.48 -19.70 -2.76
C PRO A 217 25.61 -18.34 -3.47
N GLY A 218 26.33 -17.40 -2.87
CA GLY A 218 26.51 -16.06 -3.41
C GLY A 218 27.33 -15.15 -2.51
N PHE A 219 27.62 -13.94 -2.98
CA PHE A 219 28.30 -12.91 -2.20
C PHE A 219 27.29 -11.88 -1.67
N PRO A 220 27.51 -11.30 -0.48
CA PRO A 220 26.68 -10.21 0.02
C PRO A 220 26.75 -8.98 -0.89
N ILE A 221 25.59 -8.42 -1.21
CA ILE A 221 25.40 -7.24 -2.06
C ILE A 221 24.73 -6.16 -1.21
N ARG A 222 25.08 -4.89 -1.43
CA ARG A 222 24.43 -3.79 -0.71
C ARG A 222 22.99 -3.59 -1.19
N ILE A 223 22.10 -3.21 -0.30
CA ILE A 223 20.69 -2.98 -0.66
C ILE A 223 20.53 -1.94 -1.78
N GLU A 224 21.42 -0.94 -1.83
CA GLU A 224 21.45 0.09 -2.87
C GLU A 224 21.73 -0.48 -4.27
N GLU A 225 22.41 -1.63 -4.37
CA GLU A 225 22.79 -2.30 -5.62
C GLU A 225 21.75 -3.33 -6.08
N MET A 226 20.72 -3.60 -5.26
CA MET A 226 19.64 -4.54 -5.61
C MET A 226 18.61 -3.94 -6.57
N SER A 227 17.61 -4.71 -7.00
CA SER A 227 16.53 -4.17 -7.84
C SER A 227 15.60 -3.23 -7.05
N ASP A 228 14.87 -2.36 -7.76
CA ASP A 228 13.94 -1.41 -7.13
C ASP A 228 12.89 -2.08 -6.23
N GLY A 229 12.46 -3.29 -6.57
CA GLY A 229 11.52 -4.05 -5.72
C GLY A 229 12.11 -4.36 -4.35
N TYR A 230 13.36 -4.87 -4.28
CA TYR A 230 14.05 -5.12 -3.01
C TYR A 230 14.20 -3.85 -2.19
N ARG A 231 14.66 -2.77 -2.83
CA ARG A 231 14.84 -1.47 -2.17
C ARG A 231 13.54 -0.93 -1.59
N THR A 232 12.49 -0.91 -2.40
CA THR A 232 11.16 -0.35 -2.06
C THR A 232 10.52 -1.11 -0.90
N VAL A 233 10.52 -2.44 -0.95
CA VAL A 233 9.93 -3.28 0.11
C VAL A 233 10.71 -3.14 1.41
N THR A 234 12.05 -3.20 1.33
CA THR A 234 12.91 -3.05 2.51
C THR A 234 12.72 -1.68 3.15
N ALA A 235 12.67 -0.63 2.32
CA ALA A 235 12.45 0.74 2.78
C ALA A 235 11.10 0.87 3.49
N LEU A 236 10.01 0.37 2.88
CA LEU A 236 8.68 0.41 3.46
C LEU A 236 8.60 -0.29 4.82
N VAL A 237 9.04 -1.55 4.87
CA VAL A 237 8.96 -2.34 6.11
C VAL A 237 9.84 -1.74 7.20
N THR A 238 11.07 -1.38 6.86
CA THR A 238 12.01 -0.79 7.82
C THR A 238 11.50 0.56 8.32
N ASP A 239 10.93 1.39 7.46
CA ASP A 239 10.36 2.67 7.88
C ASP A 239 9.14 2.48 8.77
N ILE A 240 8.21 1.56 8.47
CA ILE A 240 7.08 1.26 9.36
C ILE A 240 7.59 0.94 10.77
N VAL A 241 8.59 0.07 10.88
CA VAL A 241 9.18 -0.29 12.18
C VAL A 241 9.86 0.90 12.85
N ARG A 242 10.62 1.70 12.10
CA ARG A 242 11.24 2.95 12.59
C ARG A 242 10.18 3.92 13.12
N GLN A 243 9.10 4.16 12.38
CA GLN A 243 8.04 5.09 12.78
C GLN A 243 7.28 4.60 14.01
N ILE A 244 7.04 3.28 14.12
CA ILE A 244 6.49 2.67 15.34
C ILE A 244 7.47 2.88 16.52
N ASN A 245 8.77 2.68 16.30
CA ASN A 245 9.80 2.89 17.30
C ASN A 245 9.81 4.34 17.81
N GLU A 246 9.76 5.33 16.92
CA GLU A 246 9.71 6.76 17.28
C GLU A 246 8.39 7.11 18.00
N CYS A 247 7.26 6.64 17.47
CA CYS A 247 5.91 6.83 18.03
C CYS A 247 5.82 6.45 19.52
N PHE A 248 6.40 5.30 19.88
CA PHE A 248 6.35 4.76 21.24
C PHE A 248 7.66 4.93 22.02
N GLY A 249 8.55 5.82 21.58
CA GLY A 249 9.77 6.20 22.31
C GLY A 249 10.71 5.03 22.56
N GLY A 250 10.91 4.16 21.57
CA GLY A 250 11.79 2.99 21.64
C GLY A 250 11.12 1.72 22.16
N ARG A 251 9.80 1.73 22.39
CA ARG A 251 9.06 0.59 22.95
C ARG A 251 8.12 -0.01 21.92
N ILE A 252 8.66 -0.92 21.11
CA ILE A 252 7.85 -1.70 20.17
C ILE A 252 7.22 -2.87 20.91
N ALA A 253 5.91 -3.04 20.76
CA ALA A 253 5.19 -4.20 21.28
C ALA A 253 5.45 -5.40 20.36
N TRP A 254 6.54 -6.14 20.58
CA TRP A 254 6.79 -7.39 19.86
C TRP A 254 5.91 -8.53 20.38
N ALA A 255 5.67 -9.53 19.54
CA ALA A 255 4.95 -10.73 19.93
C ALA A 255 5.66 -11.46 21.10
N PRO A 256 4.89 -11.95 22.09
CA PRO A 256 5.44 -12.53 23.32
C PRO A 256 6.11 -13.89 23.09
N ASP A 257 5.73 -14.61 22.03
CA ASP A 257 6.24 -15.93 21.66
C ASP A 257 7.57 -15.89 20.88
N ARG A 258 8.19 -14.71 20.78
CA ARG A 258 9.38 -14.44 19.96
C ARG A 258 9.20 -14.61 18.46
N SER A 259 7.97 -14.76 17.97
CA SER A 259 7.72 -14.58 16.55
C SER A 259 8.11 -13.16 16.12
N PRO A 260 8.60 -12.96 14.88
CA PRO A 260 8.99 -11.64 14.39
C PRO A 260 7.75 -10.83 13.97
N ALA A 261 6.79 -10.67 14.88
CA ALA A 261 5.56 -9.90 14.65
C ALA A 261 5.46 -8.73 15.66
N ILE A 262 4.85 -7.64 15.21
CA ILE A 262 4.65 -6.42 15.98
C ILE A 262 3.16 -6.28 16.31
N HIS A 263 2.86 -6.35 17.61
CA HIS A 263 1.53 -6.26 18.20
C HIS A 263 1.12 -4.81 18.49
N THR A 264 1.27 -3.94 17.49
CA THR A 264 0.89 -2.54 17.56
C THR A 264 -0.40 -2.33 16.78
N SER A 265 -1.43 -1.81 17.45
CA SER A 265 -2.67 -1.39 16.78
C SER A 265 -2.45 -0.14 15.95
N GLY A 266 -3.03 -0.06 14.75
CA GLY A 266 -2.86 1.14 13.94
C GLY A 266 -3.51 1.12 12.57
N VAL A 267 -3.30 2.21 11.83
CA VAL A 267 -3.75 2.36 10.44
C VAL A 267 -2.57 2.78 9.58
N VAL A 268 -2.25 2.00 8.54
CA VAL A 268 -1.19 2.33 7.60
C VAL A 268 -1.78 2.49 6.21
N LEU A 269 -1.57 3.67 5.64
CA LEU A 269 -2.02 4.03 4.30
C LEU A 269 -0.87 3.81 3.31
N ILE A 270 -1.10 3.12 2.20
CA ILE A 270 -0.04 2.89 1.20
C ILE A 270 -0.57 3.14 -0.20
N ASP A 271 -0.11 4.21 -0.82
CA ASP A 271 -0.45 4.52 -2.20
C ASP A 271 0.39 3.69 -3.17
N GLU A 272 -0.28 3.11 -4.16
CA GLU A 272 0.25 2.23 -5.20
C GLU A 272 1.23 1.20 -4.61
N ILE A 273 0.73 0.34 -3.73
CA ILE A 273 1.56 -0.65 -3.03
C ILE A 273 2.33 -1.55 -4.02
N ASP A 274 1.77 -1.79 -5.21
CA ASP A 274 2.36 -2.57 -6.29
C ASP A 274 3.49 -1.87 -7.06
N VAL A 275 3.67 -0.56 -6.92
CA VAL A 275 4.69 0.17 -7.66
C VAL A 275 6.09 -0.36 -7.34
N HIS A 276 6.81 -0.68 -8.42
CA HIS A 276 8.12 -1.34 -8.44
C HIS A 276 8.17 -2.76 -7.86
N LEU A 277 7.03 -3.35 -7.46
CA LEU A 277 6.97 -4.74 -7.00
C LEU A 277 6.87 -5.70 -8.18
N HIS A 278 7.74 -6.71 -8.19
CA HIS A 278 7.58 -7.86 -9.06
C HIS A 278 6.27 -8.61 -8.74
N VAL A 279 5.66 -9.27 -9.73
CA VAL A 279 4.36 -9.94 -9.58
C VAL A 279 4.35 -10.98 -8.44
N SER A 280 5.43 -11.74 -8.28
CA SER A 280 5.57 -12.70 -7.17
C SER A 280 5.47 -12.03 -5.80
N TRP A 281 5.97 -10.80 -5.68
CA TRP A 281 5.86 -10.00 -4.46
C TRP A 281 4.47 -9.44 -4.25
N GLN A 282 3.81 -8.98 -5.31
CA GLN A 282 2.44 -8.46 -5.22
C GLN A 282 1.50 -9.49 -4.58
N LYS A 283 1.67 -10.79 -4.90
CA LYS A 283 0.89 -11.87 -4.26
C LYS A 283 1.26 -12.15 -2.80
N ARG A 284 2.47 -11.82 -2.37
CA ARG A 284 3.01 -12.21 -1.05
C ARG A 284 2.98 -11.08 -0.03
N ILE A 285 3.05 -9.83 -0.47
CA ILE A 285 3.24 -8.67 0.41
C ILE A 285 2.09 -8.49 1.39
N ALA A 286 0.85 -8.66 0.95
CA ALA A 286 -0.32 -8.50 1.81
C ALA A 286 -0.43 -9.60 2.90
N PRO A 287 -0.36 -10.91 2.57
CA PRO A 287 -0.26 -11.95 3.60
C PRO A 287 0.91 -11.76 4.56
N TRP A 288 2.06 -11.30 4.03
CA TRP A 288 3.23 -11.01 4.84
C TRP A 288 2.96 -9.87 5.83
N LEU A 289 2.44 -8.73 5.37
CA LEU A 289 2.10 -7.59 6.23
C LEU A 289 1.08 -7.98 7.31
N LEU A 290 0.05 -8.76 6.98
CA LEU A 290 -0.95 -9.23 7.95
C LEU A 290 -0.39 -10.21 8.98
N LYS A 291 0.58 -11.04 8.61
CA LYS A 291 1.28 -11.93 9.54
C LYS A 291 2.14 -11.15 10.54
N HIS A 292 2.84 -10.13 10.06
CA HIS A 292 3.87 -9.42 10.83
C HIS A 292 3.35 -8.18 11.56
N PHE A 293 2.24 -7.61 11.10
CA PHE A 293 1.55 -6.47 11.71
C PHE A 293 0.06 -6.78 11.91
N PRO A 294 -0.28 -7.81 12.70
CA PRO A 294 -1.64 -8.36 12.76
C PRO A 294 -2.70 -7.40 13.27
N TYR A 295 -2.30 -6.34 13.98
CA TYR A 295 -3.24 -5.33 14.54
C TYR A 295 -3.24 -4.01 13.75
N ILE A 296 -2.57 -3.98 12.59
CA ILE A 296 -2.60 -2.82 11.69
C ILE A 296 -3.68 -3.04 10.62
N GLN A 297 -4.55 -2.05 10.45
CA GLN A 297 -5.40 -1.92 9.28
C GLN A 297 -4.58 -1.29 8.16
N PHE A 298 -4.38 -2.04 7.08
CA PHE A 298 -3.75 -1.51 5.87
C PHE A 298 -4.82 -1.02 4.91
N ILE A 299 -4.76 0.25 4.51
CA ILE A 299 -5.60 0.81 3.46
C ILE A 299 -4.67 1.19 2.32
N VAL A 300 -4.74 0.43 1.24
CA VAL A 300 -3.81 0.54 0.12
C VAL A 300 -4.55 0.93 -1.15
N THR A 301 -3.88 1.58 -2.08
CA THR A 301 -4.37 1.70 -3.45
C THR A 301 -3.54 0.78 -4.34
N SER A 302 -4.15 0.27 -5.40
CA SER A 302 -3.44 -0.56 -6.36
C SER A 302 -4.07 -0.53 -7.75
N HIS A 303 -3.22 -0.73 -8.74
CA HIS A 303 -3.61 -1.04 -10.12
C HIS A 303 -3.39 -2.52 -10.46
N SER A 304 -2.89 -3.31 -9.50
CA SER A 304 -2.61 -4.72 -9.70
C SER A 304 -3.80 -5.59 -9.28
N PRO A 305 -4.28 -6.49 -10.17
CA PRO A 305 -5.27 -7.51 -9.80
C PRO A 305 -4.75 -8.42 -8.68
N TYR A 306 -3.44 -8.67 -8.61
CA TYR A 306 -2.83 -9.55 -7.61
C TYR A 306 -2.84 -8.97 -6.20
N ILE A 307 -2.76 -7.63 -6.08
CA ILE A 307 -2.96 -6.97 -4.79
C ILE A 307 -4.44 -7.03 -4.40
N CYS A 308 -5.34 -6.78 -5.35
CA CYS A 308 -6.78 -6.85 -5.09
C CYS A 308 -7.22 -8.25 -4.66
N GLN A 309 -6.58 -9.31 -5.18
CA GLN A 309 -6.76 -10.69 -4.75
C GLN A 309 -6.41 -10.95 -3.28
N SER A 310 -5.63 -10.06 -2.66
CA SER A 310 -5.26 -10.19 -1.25
C SER A 310 -6.16 -9.36 -0.32
N ALA A 311 -7.23 -8.75 -0.85
CA ALA A 311 -8.18 -8.00 -0.05
C ALA A 311 -8.86 -8.90 0.99
N SER A 312 -8.94 -8.42 2.22
CA SER A 312 -9.72 -9.08 3.27
C SER A 312 -11.22 -9.05 2.93
N PRO A 313 -12.06 -9.92 3.53
CA PRO A 313 -13.51 -9.87 3.32
C PRO A 313 -14.08 -8.47 3.59
N GLY A 314 -14.81 -7.91 2.61
CA GLY A 314 -15.31 -6.53 2.68
C GLY A 314 -14.24 -5.44 2.53
N GLY A 315 -12.99 -5.83 2.23
CA GLY A 315 -11.84 -4.95 2.09
C GLY A 315 -11.61 -4.39 0.69
N LEU A 316 -12.37 -4.84 -0.32
CA LEU A 316 -12.25 -4.30 -1.67
C LEU A 316 -13.17 -3.09 -1.82
N ILE A 317 -12.60 -1.90 -1.99
CA ILE A 317 -13.30 -0.63 -2.11
C ILE A 317 -13.22 -0.17 -3.56
N GLN A 318 -14.38 -0.03 -4.20
CA GLN A 318 -14.51 0.47 -5.56
C GLN A 318 -14.69 1.99 -5.55
N LEU A 319 -13.83 2.69 -6.29
CA LEU A 319 -14.03 4.09 -6.62
C LEU A 319 -14.69 4.23 -8.01
N PRO A 320 -15.63 5.17 -8.15
CA PRO A 320 -16.21 5.48 -9.46
C PRO A 320 -15.14 6.03 -10.41
N GLY A 321 -15.26 5.69 -11.69
CA GLY A 321 -14.55 6.40 -12.75
C GLY A 321 -15.13 7.81 -12.96
N PRO A 322 -14.45 8.65 -13.77
CA PRO A 322 -14.92 10.02 -14.03
C PRO A 322 -16.31 10.13 -14.66
N GLU A 323 -16.76 9.09 -15.37
CA GLU A 323 -18.06 9.03 -16.04
C GLU A 323 -19.13 8.30 -15.23
N ASP A 324 -18.75 7.69 -14.10
CA ASP A 324 -19.65 6.91 -13.28
C ASP A 324 -20.36 7.79 -12.23
N ASP A 325 -21.68 7.61 -12.10
CA ASP A 325 -22.51 8.36 -11.15
C ASP A 325 -22.90 7.49 -9.93
N PHE A 326 -21.90 7.09 -9.15
CA PHE A 326 -22.09 6.42 -7.87
C PHE A 326 -21.01 6.81 -6.86
N PRO A 327 -21.29 6.84 -5.55
CA PRO A 327 -20.27 7.15 -4.54
C PRO A 327 -19.31 5.96 -4.34
N PRO A 328 -18.10 6.18 -3.80
CA PRO A 328 -17.24 5.08 -3.36
C PRO A 328 -18.00 4.03 -2.53
N GLN A 329 -17.84 2.76 -2.88
CA GLN A 329 -18.59 1.67 -2.25
C GLN A 329 -17.71 0.44 -2.02
N VAL A 330 -18.07 -0.39 -1.04
CA VAL A 330 -17.48 -1.73 -0.92
C VAL A 330 -17.96 -2.56 -2.11
N ALA A 331 -17.02 -3.26 -2.77
CA ALA A 331 -17.35 -4.15 -3.87
C ALA A 331 -18.40 -5.17 -3.42
N ASP A 332 -19.43 -5.38 -4.24
CA ASP A 332 -20.43 -6.39 -3.95
C ASP A 332 -19.82 -7.81 -3.98
N GLU A 333 -20.57 -8.78 -3.46
CA GLU A 333 -20.13 -10.18 -3.37
C GLU A 333 -19.77 -10.77 -4.75
N GLY A 334 -20.42 -10.32 -5.82
CA GLY A 334 -20.16 -10.81 -7.18
C GLY A 334 -18.82 -10.30 -7.71
N LEU A 335 -18.60 -8.98 -7.63
CA LEU A 335 -17.34 -8.33 -8.01
C LEU A 335 -16.19 -8.83 -7.14
N PHE A 336 -16.39 -8.93 -5.82
CA PHE A 336 -15.41 -9.48 -4.90
C PHE A 336 -14.98 -10.89 -5.31
N ARG A 337 -15.93 -11.80 -5.59
CA ARG A 337 -15.59 -13.17 -6.03
C ARG A 337 -14.83 -13.20 -7.35
N ARG A 338 -15.22 -12.39 -8.33
CA ARG A 338 -14.50 -12.34 -9.63
C ARG A 338 -13.06 -11.87 -9.48
N VAL A 339 -12.83 -10.86 -8.64
CA VAL A 339 -11.48 -10.30 -8.45
C VAL A 339 -10.64 -11.14 -7.51
N VAL A 340 -11.19 -11.53 -6.35
CA VAL A 340 -10.45 -12.20 -5.28
C VAL A 340 -10.30 -13.69 -5.51
N ASN A 341 -11.35 -14.35 -6.00
CA ASN A 341 -11.34 -15.80 -6.21
C ASN A 341 -11.10 -16.19 -7.67
N GLY A 342 -11.16 -15.24 -8.61
CA GLY A 342 -10.95 -15.47 -10.03
C GLY A 342 -9.47 -15.50 -10.44
N SER A 343 -9.22 -15.75 -11.72
CA SER A 343 -7.88 -15.65 -12.30
C SER A 343 -7.44 -14.18 -12.42
N GLY A 344 -6.15 -13.95 -12.72
CA GLY A 344 -5.65 -12.60 -13.00
C GLY A 344 -6.40 -11.95 -14.17
N ASP A 345 -6.70 -12.73 -15.22
CA ASP A 345 -7.43 -12.26 -16.40
C ASP A 345 -8.87 -11.90 -16.03
N ASP A 346 -9.55 -12.72 -15.21
CA ASP A 346 -10.91 -12.44 -14.75
C ASP A 346 -10.96 -11.14 -13.94
N ALA A 347 -9.96 -10.90 -13.09
CA ALA A 347 -9.87 -9.69 -12.29
C ALA A 347 -9.68 -8.45 -13.16
N VAL A 348 -8.77 -8.51 -14.14
CA VAL A 348 -8.43 -7.40 -15.04
C VAL A 348 -9.58 -7.01 -15.97
N LEU A 349 -10.43 -7.97 -16.33
CA LEU A 349 -11.63 -7.74 -17.14
C LEU A 349 -12.79 -7.09 -16.37
N THR A 350 -12.66 -6.89 -15.06
CA THR A 350 -13.72 -6.24 -14.26
C THR A 350 -13.73 -4.72 -14.43
N GLU A 351 -14.86 -4.11 -14.08
CA GLU A 351 -15.04 -2.66 -14.02
C GLU A 351 -14.00 -1.89 -13.16
N LEU A 352 -13.26 -2.58 -12.28
CA LEU A 352 -12.20 -1.96 -11.47
C LEU A 352 -10.97 -1.55 -12.27
N PHE A 353 -10.64 -2.32 -13.32
CA PHE A 353 -9.48 -2.07 -14.18
C PHE A 353 -9.89 -1.62 -15.57
N GLY A 354 -11.08 -2.05 -16.03
CA GLY A 354 -11.69 -1.57 -17.26
C GLY A 354 -10.92 -1.97 -18.52
N LEU A 355 -10.29 -3.14 -18.54
CA LEU A 355 -9.75 -3.71 -19.77
C LEU A 355 -10.87 -4.43 -20.53
N ASP A 356 -11.01 -4.10 -21.82
CA ASP A 356 -11.97 -4.74 -22.72
C ASP A 356 -11.56 -6.18 -23.07
N SER A 357 -10.25 -6.45 -23.05
CA SER A 357 -9.65 -7.75 -23.39
C SER A 357 -8.35 -7.96 -22.61
N PRO A 358 -8.03 -9.20 -22.20
CA PRO A 358 -6.74 -9.54 -21.62
C PRO A 358 -5.67 -9.79 -22.71
N TYR A 359 -6.02 -9.72 -23.98
CA TYR A 359 -5.12 -9.96 -25.10
C TYR A 359 -4.50 -8.66 -25.63
N SER A 360 -3.44 -8.79 -26.44
CA SER A 360 -2.88 -7.63 -27.14
C SER A 360 -3.80 -7.19 -28.28
N GLU A 361 -3.74 -5.90 -28.65
CA GLU A 361 -4.54 -5.33 -29.75
C GLU A 361 -4.43 -6.18 -31.03
N ARG A 362 -3.22 -6.61 -31.39
CA ARG A 362 -3.00 -7.50 -32.53
C ARG A 362 -3.79 -8.80 -32.43
N VAL A 363 -3.84 -9.42 -31.25
CA VAL A 363 -4.58 -10.68 -31.05
C VAL A 363 -6.09 -10.42 -31.08
N ASP A 364 -6.56 -9.29 -30.54
CA ASP A 364 -7.96 -8.90 -30.64
C ASP A 364 -8.41 -8.66 -32.09
N GLU A 365 -7.58 -7.99 -32.90
CA GLU A 365 -7.80 -7.83 -34.34
C GLU A 365 -7.90 -9.19 -35.05
N LEU A 366 -6.94 -10.08 -34.78
CA LEU A 366 -6.93 -11.43 -35.38
C LEU A 366 -8.15 -12.26 -34.91
N ARG A 367 -8.58 -12.12 -33.66
CA ARG A 367 -9.78 -12.79 -33.12
C ARG A 367 -11.07 -12.22 -33.72
N ALA A 368 -11.13 -10.92 -34.00
CA ALA A 368 -12.27 -10.31 -34.69
C ALA A 368 -12.41 -10.86 -36.12
N VAL A 369 -11.28 -11.02 -36.82
CA VAL A 369 -11.24 -11.67 -38.14
C VAL A 369 -11.65 -13.14 -38.05
N LEU A 370 -11.09 -13.89 -37.10
CA LEU A 370 -11.44 -15.30 -36.87
C LEU A 370 -12.96 -15.46 -36.63
N THR A 371 -13.54 -14.67 -35.73
CA THR A 371 -14.97 -14.68 -35.43
C THR A 371 -15.82 -14.38 -36.67
N ARG A 372 -15.38 -13.46 -37.53
CA ARG A 372 -16.06 -13.15 -38.80
C ARG A 372 -16.03 -14.35 -39.75
N LEU A 373 -14.87 -15.01 -39.90
CA LEU A 373 -14.71 -16.18 -40.74
C LEU A 373 -15.52 -17.37 -40.22
N GLU A 374 -15.56 -17.59 -38.90
CA GLU A 374 -16.39 -18.62 -38.26
C GLU A 374 -17.88 -18.41 -38.56
N ARG A 375 -18.37 -17.16 -38.46
CA ARG A 375 -19.76 -16.83 -38.83
C ARG A 375 -20.07 -17.11 -40.30
N LEU A 376 -19.13 -16.82 -41.20
CA LEU A 376 -19.29 -17.13 -42.64
C LEU A 376 -19.33 -18.64 -42.87
N ALA A 377 -18.46 -19.40 -42.20
CA ALA A 377 -18.42 -20.86 -42.28
C ALA A 377 -19.72 -21.50 -41.76
N ILE A 378 -20.20 -21.06 -40.59
CA ILE A 378 -21.46 -21.55 -39.98
C ILE A 378 -22.67 -21.26 -40.89
N ARG A 379 -22.68 -20.13 -41.60
CA ARG A 379 -23.75 -19.75 -42.54
C ARG A 379 -23.64 -20.44 -43.90
N GLY A 380 -22.59 -21.24 -44.13
CA GLY A 380 -22.32 -21.85 -45.44
C GLY A 380 -21.93 -20.84 -46.52
N GLN A 381 -21.45 -19.66 -46.14
CA GLN A 381 -21.09 -18.54 -47.01
C GLN A 381 -19.57 -18.36 -47.14
N ALA A 382 -18.76 -19.22 -46.51
CA ALA A 382 -17.30 -19.14 -46.57
C ALA A 382 -16.75 -19.67 -47.90
N HIS A 383 -15.84 -18.93 -48.51
CA HIS A 383 -15.05 -19.40 -49.65
C HIS A 383 -13.91 -20.35 -49.20
N PRO A 384 -13.32 -21.14 -50.11
CA PRO A 384 -12.19 -22.00 -49.78
C PRO A 384 -10.99 -21.24 -49.17
N GLU A 385 -10.76 -20.00 -49.60
CA GLU A 385 -9.72 -19.12 -49.04
C GLU A 385 -10.04 -18.69 -47.60
N ASP A 386 -11.32 -18.40 -47.31
CA ASP A 386 -11.79 -18.06 -45.96
C ASP A 386 -11.59 -19.22 -44.98
N LEU A 387 -11.84 -20.46 -45.43
CA LEU A 387 -11.62 -21.67 -44.63
C LEU A 387 -10.13 -21.93 -44.38
N ALA A 388 -9.28 -21.69 -45.38
CA ALA A 388 -7.82 -21.83 -45.23
C ALA A 388 -7.25 -20.80 -44.25
N GLU A 389 -7.70 -19.54 -44.34
CA GLU A 389 -7.28 -18.48 -43.43
C GLU A 389 -7.85 -18.69 -42.01
N LEU A 390 -9.08 -19.23 -41.87
CA LEU A 390 -9.65 -19.60 -40.57
C LEU A 390 -8.80 -20.64 -39.85
N VAL A 391 -8.35 -21.70 -40.56
CA VAL A 391 -7.46 -22.71 -39.99
C VAL A 391 -6.14 -22.07 -39.57
N ARG A 392 -5.52 -21.29 -40.46
CA ARG A 392 -4.24 -20.61 -40.19
C ARG A 392 -4.32 -19.68 -38.96
N LEU A 393 -5.37 -18.87 -38.85
CA LEU A 393 -5.57 -17.95 -37.74
C LEU A 393 -5.87 -18.71 -36.44
N SER A 394 -6.64 -19.80 -36.50
CA SER A 394 -6.91 -20.63 -35.32
C SER A 394 -5.62 -21.24 -34.74
N GLU A 395 -4.70 -21.69 -35.60
CA GLU A 395 -3.39 -22.21 -35.20
C GLU A 395 -2.46 -21.11 -34.66
N ALA A 396 -2.52 -19.90 -35.22
CA ALA A 396 -1.68 -18.78 -34.80
C ALA A 396 -2.13 -18.14 -33.47
N ILE A 397 -3.43 -18.20 -33.14
CA ILE A 397 -4.01 -17.58 -31.94
C ILE A 397 -4.05 -18.55 -30.75
N ALA A 398 -4.15 -19.87 -31.01
CA ALA A 398 -4.17 -20.86 -29.94
C ALA A 398 -2.84 -20.83 -29.16
N PRO A 399 -2.84 -20.64 -27.82
CA PRO A 399 -1.68 -20.98 -27.04
C PRO A 399 -1.48 -22.48 -27.16
N SER A 400 -0.42 -22.92 -27.84
CA SER A 400 -0.12 -24.34 -28.07
C SER A 400 -0.35 -25.15 -26.79
N PRO A 401 -1.27 -26.14 -26.78
CA PRO A 401 -1.54 -26.98 -25.61
C PRO A 401 -0.31 -27.79 -25.13
N GLY A 402 0.77 -27.83 -25.93
CA GLY A 402 2.00 -28.56 -25.64
C GLY A 402 3.01 -27.87 -24.73
N SER A 403 2.86 -26.57 -24.39
CA SER A 403 3.84 -25.90 -23.51
C SER A 403 3.58 -26.10 -22.02
N ARG A 404 2.33 -26.29 -21.58
CA ARG A 404 2.01 -26.49 -20.15
C ARG A 404 2.26 -27.90 -19.63
N VAL A 405 2.32 -28.91 -20.50
CA VAL A 405 2.54 -30.31 -20.09
C VAL A 405 4.03 -30.64 -19.95
N ARG A 406 4.91 -29.96 -20.70
CA ARG A 406 6.36 -30.13 -20.58
C ARG A 406 6.96 -29.51 -19.32
N ASP A 407 6.35 -28.45 -18.79
CA ASP A 407 6.86 -27.79 -17.57
C ASP A 407 6.44 -28.50 -16.27
N VAL A 408 5.46 -29.42 -16.31
CA VAL A 408 4.96 -30.16 -15.14
C VAL A 408 5.57 -31.56 -15.02
N LEU A 409 6.04 -32.13 -16.13
CA LEU A 409 6.72 -33.42 -16.17
C LEU A 409 8.15 -33.15 -16.61
N GLY A 410 9.03 -32.96 -15.63
CA GLY A 410 10.47 -32.74 -15.88
C GLY A 410 11.05 -33.78 -16.82
N ASP A 411 12.03 -33.33 -17.63
CA ASP A 411 12.82 -34.17 -18.53
C ASP A 411 13.43 -35.35 -17.78
N ASP A 412 12.88 -36.55 -17.99
CA ASP A 412 13.60 -37.80 -17.87
C ASP A 412 14.05 -38.21 -19.28
N SER A 413 15.30 -37.89 -19.60
CA SER A 413 16.05 -38.51 -20.70
C SER A 413 17.50 -38.74 -20.30
#